data_AF-A0A7V1SR63-F1
#
_entry.id   AF-A0A7V1SR63-F1
#
_cell.length_a   1.000
_cell.length_b   1.000
_cell.length_c   1.000
_cell.angle_alpha   90.00
_cell.angle_beta   90.00
_cell.angle_gamma   90.00
#
_symmetry.space_group_name_H-M   'P 1'
#
loop_
_entity.id
_entity.type
_entity.pdbx_description
1 polymer ?
#
loop_
_entity_poly.entity_id
_entity_poly.type
_entity_poly.pdbx_seq_one_letter_code
_entity_poly.pdbx_strand_id
1 'polypeptide(L)'
;MKEQLTYTETSLPSIKQAKQSLYTSYSGMLLGYIVEVVKDRTVAEKYLIDIFTSLQANDIQDIFNPDNGSVYCRLQSYARKQLQTVHNCIAECAGQAAISSNRVTGLMNEEQQLVFCGLHYHGKSIAQLAYELKKDETAIRQILKQSFNIIRSNRK
;
A
#
# COMPACT_ATOMS: atom_id res chain seq x y z
N MET A 1 42.28 13.38 6.52
CA MET A 1 41.85 11.98 6.44
C MET A 1 40.46 11.90 7.01
N LYS A 2 39.48 11.38 6.27
CA LYS A 2 38.09 11.29 6.72
C LYS A 2 37.94 10.05 7.59
N GLU A 3 37.55 10.24 8.84
CA GLU A 3 37.28 9.15 9.78
C GLU A 3 36.07 8.35 9.28
N GLN A 4 36.34 7.09 8.93
CA GLN A 4 35.32 6.08 8.68
C GLN A 4 34.77 5.63 10.04
N LEU A 5 33.53 6.03 10.35
CA LEU A 5 32.80 5.50 11.48
C LEU A 5 32.33 4.08 11.14
N THR A 6 33.07 3.10 11.65
CA THR A 6 32.68 1.70 11.75
C THR A 6 31.47 1.56 12.66
N TYR A 7 30.31 1.21 12.09
CA TYR A 7 29.10 0.87 12.83
C TYR A 7 29.20 -0.56 13.34
N THR A 8 29.68 -0.74 14.55
CA THR A 8 29.60 -2.00 15.29
C THR A 8 29.08 -1.74 16.71
N GLU A 9 28.03 -2.47 17.09
CA GLU A 9 27.55 -2.68 18.48
C GLU A 9 26.60 -1.65 19.15
N THR A 10 25.48 -1.30 18.52
CA THR A 10 24.30 -0.72 19.24
C THR A 10 22.99 -1.24 18.67
N SER A 11 22.60 -2.49 18.97
CA SER A 11 21.53 -3.19 18.20
C SER A 11 20.13 -3.23 18.82
N LEU A 12 19.88 -2.75 20.04
CA LEU A 12 18.53 -2.81 20.67
C LEU A 12 17.94 -1.44 21.04
N PRO A 13 18.69 -0.51 21.66
CA PRO A 13 18.17 0.84 21.95
C PRO A 13 17.94 1.66 20.69
N SER A 14 18.82 1.53 19.69
CA SER A 14 18.78 2.30 18.44
C SER A 14 17.54 1.98 17.60
N ILE A 15 17.14 0.70 17.52
CA ILE A 15 15.98 0.26 16.75
C ILE A 15 14.69 0.77 17.36
N LYS A 16 14.56 0.69 18.69
CA LYS A 16 13.39 1.25 19.41
C LYS A 16 13.30 2.76 19.22
N GLN A 17 14.42 3.47 19.34
CA GLN A 17 14.48 4.91 19.11
C GLN A 17 14.15 5.29 17.65
N ALA A 18 14.65 4.53 16.68
CA ALA A 18 14.36 4.73 15.26
C ALA A 18 12.88 4.49 14.95
N LYS A 19 12.28 3.42 15.49
CA LYS A 19 10.82 3.18 15.41
C LYS A 19 10.03 4.34 16.01
N GLN A 20 10.41 4.79 17.21
CA GLN A 20 9.75 5.90 17.88
C GLN A 20 9.85 7.20 17.06
N SER A 21 11.01 7.46 16.46
CA SER A 21 11.24 8.62 15.60
C SER A 21 10.36 8.56 14.35
N LEU A 22 10.29 7.41 13.68
CA LEU A 22 9.39 7.20 12.53
C LEU A 22 7.93 7.40 12.92
N TYR A 23 7.50 6.84 14.05
CA TYR A 23 6.13 7.00 14.53
C TYR A 23 5.81 8.46 14.82
N THR A 24 6.67 9.15 15.58
CA THR A 24 6.45 10.55 15.96
C THR A 24 6.42 11.47 14.74
N SER A 25 7.26 11.19 13.75
CA SER A 25 7.42 12.07 12.57
C SER A 25 6.38 11.80 11.49
N TYR A 26 5.93 10.56 11.31
CA TYR A 26 5.16 10.15 10.13
C TYR A 26 3.83 9.45 10.42
N SER A 27 3.50 9.11 11.68
CA SER A 27 2.26 8.41 12.02
C SER A 27 1.00 9.12 11.52
N GLY A 28 0.91 10.44 11.68
CA GLY A 28 -0.24 11.22 11.23
C GLY A 28 -0.43 11.20 9.70
N MET A 29 0.67 11.39 8.95
CA MET A 29 0.63 11.32 7.48
C MET A 29 0.28 9.91 7.00
N LEU A 30 0.90 8.89 7.62
CA LEU A 30 0.66 7.50 7.27
C LEU A 30 -0.78 7.08 7.61
N LEU A 31 -1.32 7.51 8.74
CA LEU A 31 -2.71 7.26 9.11
C LEU A 31 -3.67 7.88 8.09
N GLY A 32 -3.44 9.13 7.68
CA GLY A 32 -4.24 9.77 6.63
C GLY A 32 -4.24 8.95 5.34
N TYR A 33 -3.07 8.45 4.93
CA TYR A 33 -2.97 7.53 3.79
C TYR A 33 -3.77 6.23 3.99
N ILE A 34 -3.63 5.57 5.14
CA ILE A 34 -4.32 4.30 5.42
C ILE A 34 -5.84 4.50 5.48
N VAL A 35 -6.32 5.60 6.08
CA VAL A 35 -7.75 5.97 6.10
C VAL A 35 -8.28 6.13 4.68
N GLU A 36 -7.52 6.77 3.79
CA GLU A 36 -7.92 6.91 2.39
C GLU A 36 -7.96 5.57 1.64
N VAL A 37 -7.17 4.58 2.06
CA VAL A 37 -7.17 3.23 1.47
C VAL A 37 -8.32 2.38 2.01
N VAL A 38 -8.49 2.34 3.33
CA VAL A 38 -9.41 1.41 4.03
C VAL A 38 -10.81 2.01 4.20
N LYS A 39 -10.95 3.33 4.12
CA LYS A 39 -12.21 4.09 4.30
C LYS A 39 -12.88 3.94 5.67
N ASP A 40 -12.21 3.32 6.63
CA ASP A 40 -12.61 3.21 8.03
C ASP A 40 -11.45 3.64 8.93
N ARG A 41 -11.70 4.64 9.78
CA ARG A 41 -10.68 5.19 10.68
C ARG A 41 -10.24 4.21 11.76
N THR A 42 -11.18 3.49 12.36
CA THR A 42 -10.90 2.52 13.43
C THR A 42 -10.05 1.38 12.90
N VAL A 43 -10.34 0.92 11.68
CA VAL A 43 -9.55 -0.12 11.02
C VAL A 43 -8.18 0.42 10.60
N ALA A 44 -8.11 1.67 10.11
CA ALA A 44 -6.85 2.30 9.75
C ALA A 44 -5.89 2.49 10.94
N GLU A 45 -6.42 2.83 12.11
CA GLU A 45 -5.63 2.95 13.34
C GLU A 45 -5.04 1.59 13.76
N LYS A 46 -5.80 0.49 13.62
CA LYS A 46 -5.28 -0.86 13.86
C LYS A 46 -4.14 -1.21 12.89
N TYR A 47 -4.34 -0.96 11.60
CA TYR A 47 -3.28 -1.18 10.60
C TYR A 47 -2.03 -0.35 10.85
N LEU A 48 -2.20 0.89 11.30
CA LEU A 48 -1.07 1.75 11.67
C LEU A 48 -0.25 1.10 12.79
N ILE A 49 -0.92 0.60 13.84
CA ILE A 49 -0.25 -0.11 14.95
C ILE A 49 0.47 -1.35 14.43
N ASP A 50 -0.20 -2.15 13.60
CA ASP A 50 0.37 -3.38 13.04
C ASP A 50 1.62 -3.08 12.22
N ILE A 51 1.58 -2.07 11.35
CA ILE A 51 2.72 -1.64 10.51
C ILE A 51 3.92 -1.26 11.37
N PHE A 52 3.74 -0.43 12.40
CA PHE A 52 4.86 -0.01 13.24
C PHE A 52 5.37 -1.13 14.16
N THR A 53 4.48 -2.05 14.54
CA THR A 53 4.84 -3.22 15.34
C THR A 53 5.62 -4.23 14.50
N SER A 54 5.23 -4.45 13.24
CA SER A 54 5.83 -5.42 12.32
C SER A 54 7.20 -5.01 11.80
N LEU A 55 7.54 -3.72 11.81
CA LEU A 55 8.83 -3.20 11.35
C LEU A 55 10.00 -3.96 12.00
N GLN A 56 10.85 -4.57 11.19
CA GLN A 56 12.08 -5.22 11.65
C GLN A 56 13.29 -4.30 11.48
N ALA A 57 14.43 -4.72 12.03
CA ALA A 57 15.70 -3.99 11.92
C ALA A 57 16.05 -3.67 10.45
N ASN A 58 15.91 -4.66 9.56
CA ASN A 58 16.22 -4.53 8.15
C ASN A 58 15.28 -3.55 7.43
N ASP A 59 13.99 -3.54 7.79
CA ASP A 59 13.02 -2.61 7.22
C ASP A 59 13.37 -1.17 7.59
N ILE A 60 13.75 -0.95 8.86
CA ILE A 60 14.15 0.36 9.36
C ILE A 60 15.41 0.85 8.64
N GLN A 61 16.40 -0.03 8.45
CA GLN A 61 17.62 0.30 7.69
C GLN A 61 17.30 0.69 6.24
N ASP A 62 16.40 -0.04 5.56
CA ASP A 62 15.99 0.33 4.19
C ASP A 62 15.22 1.66 4.14
N ILE A 63 14.36 1.91 5.14
CA ILE A 63 13.58 3.15 5.23
C ILE A 63 14.48 4.38 5.44
N PHE A 64 15.54 4.24 6.24
CA PHE A 64 16.50 5.31 6.49
C PHE A 64 17.63 5.39 5.46
N ASN A 65 17.66 4.51 4.45
CA ASN A 65 18.71 4.53 3.44
C ASN A 65 18.58 5.79 2.56
N PRO A 66 19.57 6.71 2.59
CA PRO A 66 19.51 7.98 1.86
C PRO A 66 19.55 7.81 0.34
N ASP A 67 20.09 6.70 -0.17
CA ASP A 67 20.20 6.44 -1.62
C ASP A 67 18.87 6.00 -2.23
N ASN A 68 17.89 5.70 -1.39
CA ASN A 68 16.67 4.97 -1.74
C ASN A 68 15.41 5.85 -1.75
N GLY A 69 15.57 7.18 -1.61
CA GLY A 69 14.49 8.16 -1.67
C GLY A 69 14.11 8.74 -0.30
N SER A 70 12.95 9.40 -0.22
CA SER A 70 12.49 9.98 1.05
C SER A 70 12.03 8.89 2.03
N VAL A 71 12.35 9.10 3.31
CA VAL A 71 11.96 8.22 4.43
C VAL A 71 10.46 7.93 4.41
N TYR A 72 9.64 8.97 4.18
CA TYR A 72 8.19 8.83 4.10
C TYR A 72 7.75 7.96 2.91
N CYS A 73 8.33 8.14 1.73
CA CYS A 73 7.96 7.32 0.56
C CYS A 73 8.29 5.83 0.78
N ARG A 74 9.39 5.52 1.48
CA ARG A 74 9.75 4.13 1.83
C ARG A 74 8.82 3.56 2.88
N LEU A 75 8.50 4.32 3.92
CA LEU A 75 7.54 3.92 4.94
C LEU A 75 6.14 3.67 4.34
N GLN A 76 5.70 4.56 3.44
CA GLN A 76 4.44 4.41 2.72
C GLN A 76 4.46 3.18 1.80
N SER A 77 5.58 2.90 1.13
CA SER A 77 5.74 1.72 0.29
C SER A 77 5.70 0.42 1.11
N TYR A 78 6.32 0.42 2.29
CA TYR A 78 6.24 -0.69 3.24
C TYR A 78 4.80 -0.92 3.72
N ALA A 79 4.13 0.15 4.16
CA ALA A 79 2.73 0.10 4.57
C ALA A 79 1.82 -0.43 3.47
N ARG A 80 2.02 0.02 2.22
CA ARG A 80 1.26 -0.48 1.06
C ARG A 80 1.44 -1.99 0.87
N LYS A 81 2.67 -2.51 1.00
CA LYS A 81 2.94 -3.96 0.89
C LYS A 81 2.20 -4.73 1.99
N GLN A 82 2.25 -4.26 3.23
CA GLN A 82 1.56 -4.91 4.35
C GLN A 82 0.03 -4.90 4.15
N LEU A 83 -0.53 -3.76 3.74
CA LEU A 83 -1.95 -3.65 3.44
C LEU A 83 -2.36 -4.56 2.27
N GLN A 84 -1.51 -4.72 1.25
CA GLN A 84 -1.75 -5.65 0.15
C GLN A 84 -1.74 -7.09 0.61
N THR A 85 -0.78 -7.50 1.44
CA THR A 85 -0.74 -8.85 2.02
C THR A 85 -2.00 -9.14 2.82
N VAL A 86 -2.45 -8.20 3.67
CA VAL A 86 -3.67 -8.39 4.45
C VAL A 86 -4.92 -8.38 3.56
N HIS A 87 -5.00 -7.48 2.58
CA HIS A 87 -6.13 -7.44 1.65
C HIS A 87 -6.21 -8.67 0.76
N ASN A 88 -5.06 -9.22 0.34
CA ASN A 88 -4.98 -10.47 -0.41
C ASN A 88 -5.32 -11.68 0.47
N CYS A 89 -4.86 -11.75 1.72
CA CYS A 89 -5.27 -12.80 2.65
C CYS A 89 -6.78 -12.74 2.96
N ILE A 90 -7.35 -11.53 3.10
CA ILE A 90 -8.79 -11.35 3.26
C ILE A 90 -9.53 -11.72 1.97
N ALA A 91 -9.02 -11.39 0.79
CA ALA A 91 -9.64 -11.76 -0.49
C ALA A 91 -9.54 -13.26 -0.81
N GLU A 92 -8.47 -13.93 -0.37
CA GLU A 92 -8.30 -15.38 -0.48
C GLU A 92 -9.17 -16.14 0.53
N CYS A 93 -9.40 -15.58 1.73
CA CYS A 93 -10.31 -16.17 2.73
C CYS A 93 -11.79 -15.82 2.50
N ALA A 94 -12.07 -14.64 1.95
CA ALA A 94 -13.40 -14.17 1.61
C ALA A 94 -13.51 -14.07 0.09
N GLY A 95 -13.66 -15.22 -0.56
CA GLY A 95 -13.97 -15.28 -1.98
C GLY A 95 -15.00 -14.21 -2.35
N GLN A 96 -14.59 -13.29 -3.23
CA GLN A 96 -15.44 -12.33 -3.96
C GLN A 96 -16.24 -11.27 -3.18
N ALA A 97 -16.32 -11.29 -1.84
CA ALA A 97 -17.30 -10.46 -1.12
C ALA A 97 -16.83 -9.06 -0.66
N ALA A 98 -15.54 -8.75 -0.67
CA ALA A 98 -15.00 -7.54 -0.02
C ALA A 98 -14.92 -6.27 -0.92
N ILE A 99 -15.41 -6.30 -2.16
CA ILE A 99 -15.28 -5.17 -3.11
C ILE A 99 -16.38 -4.10 -2.90
N SER A 100 -17.35 -4.35 -2.02
CA SER A 100 -18.64 -3.65 -1.99
C SER A 100 -18.71 -2.30 -1.26
N SER A 101 -17.61 -1.74 -0.72
CA SER A 101 -17.70 -0.48 0.06
C SER A 101 -17.11 0.77 -0.59
N ASN A 102 -16.57 0.71 -1.81
CA ASN A 102 -16.11 1.93 -2.50
C ASN A 102 -17.24 2.56 -3.34
N ARG A 103 -17.63 3.80 -2.99
CA ARG A 103 -18.62 4.62 -3.75
C ARG A 103 -18.32 4.68 -5.25
N VAL A 104 -17.05 4.54 -5.61
CA VAL A 104 -16.53 4.57 -6.98
C VAL A 104 -16.61 3.20 -7.68
N THR A 105 -16.32 2.10 -6.97
CA THR A 105 -16.39 0.75 -7.58
C THR A 105 -17.83 0.35 -7.83
N GLY A 106 -18.77 0.77 -6.98
CA GLY A 106 -20.22 0.57 -7.20
C GLY A 106 -20.78 1.23 -8.45
N LEU A 107 -20.03 2.14 -9.09
CA LEU A 107 -20.42 2.79 -10.36
C LEU A 107 -19.80 2.10 -11.59
N MET A 108 -18.93 1.13 -11.37
CA MET A 108 -18.26 0.35 -12.41
C MET A 108 -18.98 -0.99 -12.61
N ASN A 109 -18.91 -1.55 -13.82
CA ASN A 109 -19.34 -2.93 -14.06
C ASN A 109 -18.31 -3.94 -13.51
N GLU A 110 -18.68 -5.21 -13.43
CA GLU A 110 -17.84 -6.26 -12.82
C GLU A 110 -16.43 -6.35 -13.41
N GLU A 111 -16.29 -6.28 -14.74
CA GLU A 111 -14.97 -6.31 -15.40
C GLU A 111 -14.12 -5.08 -15.07
N GLN A 112 -14.72 -3.89 -15.05
CA GLN A 112 -14.05 -2.65 -14.68
C GLN A 112 -13.64 -2.66 -13.21
N GLN A 113 -14.47 -3.20 -12.32
CA GLN A 113 -14.14 -3.39 -10.91
C GLN A 113 -12.96 -4.34 -10.76
N LEU A 114 -12.96 -5.49 -11.44
CA LEU A 114 -11.88 -6.47 -11.37
C LEU A 114 -10.55 -5.89 -11.83
N VAL A 115 -10.52 -5.20 -12.98
CA VAL A 115 -9.30 -4.58 -13.50
C VAL A 115 -8.84 -3.42 -12.62
N PHE A 116 -9.77 -2.54 -12.21
CA PHE A 116 -9.43 -1.40 -11.37
C PHE A 116 -8.93 -1.84 -10.00
N CYS A 117 -9.64 -2.77 -9.34
CA CYS A 117 -9.23 -3.29 -8.04
C CYS A 117 -7.93 -4.09 -8.13
N GLY A 118 -7.80 -4.92 -9.17
CA GLY A 118 -6.58 -5.68 -9.44
C GLY A 118 -5.34 -4.79 -9.52
N LEU A 119 -5.43 -3.65 -10.20
CA LEU A 119 -4.30 -2.75 -10.37
C LEU A 119 -4.11 -1.79 -9.18
N HIS A 120 -5.20 -1.21 -8.66
CA HIS A 120 -5.13 -0.15 -7.65
C HIS A 120 -5.08 -0.67 -6.20
N TYR A 121 -5.84 -1.71 -5.88
CA TYR A 121 -5.88 -2.29 -4.53
C TYR A 121 -4.93 -3.48 -4.41
N HIS A 122 -4.95 -4.42 -5.35
CA HIS A 122 -4.11 -5.63 -5.30
C HIS A 122 -2.72 -5.44 -5.92
N GLY A 123 -2.47 -4.31 -6.61
CA GLY A 123 -1.13 -3.98 -7.15
C GLY A 123 -0.64 -4.87 -8.29
N LYS A 124 -1.54 -5.60 -8.97
CA LYS A 124 -1.20 -6.47 -10.10
C LYS A 124 -0.74 -5.65 -11.31
N SER A 125 0.15 -6.23 -12.10
CA SER A 125 0.55 -5.64 -13.37
C SER A 125 -0.51 -5.86 -14.46
N ILE A 126 -0.48 -5.04 -15.51
CA ILE A 126 -1.37 -5.21 -16.67
C ILE A 126 -1.18 -6.60 -17.31
N ALA A 127 0.07 -7.07 -17.40
CA ALA A 127 0.40 -8.40 -17.92
C ALA A 127 -0.20 -9.53 -17.06
N GLN A 128 -0.14 -9.40 -15.73
CA GLN A 128 -0.77 -10.36 -14.82
C GLN A 128 -2.29 -10.38 -14.96
N LEU A 129 -2.93 -9.22 -15.05
CA LEU A 129 -4.38 -9.11 -15.27
C LEU A 129 -4.81 -9.66 -16.63
N ALA A 130 -4.02 -9.41 -17.67
CA ALA A 130 -4.24 -9.93 -19.02
C ALA A 130 -4.24 -11.47 -19.01
N TYR A 131 -3.26 -12.06 -18.34
CA TYR A 131 -3.16 -13.52 -18.17
C TYR A 131 -4.35 -14.09 -17.38
N GLU A 132 -4.68 -13.49 -16.23
CA GLU A 132 -5.77 -13.97 -15.35
C GLU A 132 -7.15 -13.86 -16.02
N LEU A 133 -7.41 -12.76 -16.72
CA LEU A 133 -8.70 -12.50 -17.38
C LEU A 133 -8.78 -13.09 -18.79
N LYS A 134 -7.70 -13.74 -19.28
CA LYS A 134 -7.56 -14.23 -20.65
C LYS A 134 -7.91 -13.16 -21.70
N LYS A 135 -7.43 -11.94 -21.47
CA LYS A 135 -7.61 -10.78 -22.36
C LYS A 135 -6.26 -10.21 -22.75
N ASP A 136 -6.20 -9.53 -23.90
CA ASP A 136 -5.00 -8.80 -24.29
C ASP A 136 -4.73 -7.61 -23.38
N GLU A 137 -3.46 -7.23 -23.22
CA GLU A 137 -3.09 -6.04 -22.46
C GLU A 137 -3.76 -4.76 -22.97
N THR A 138 -4.02 -4.67 -24.27
CA THR A 138 -4.74 -3.56 -24.91
C THR A 138 -6.17 -3.47 -24.38
N ALA A 139 -6.86 -4.60 -24.22
CA ALA A 139 -8.19 -4.68 -23.65
C ALA A 139 -8.18 -4.28 -22.17
N ILE A 140 -7.19 -4.74 -21.38
CA ILE A 140 -7.03 -4.33 -19.97
C ILE A 140 -6.82 -2.82 -19.86
N ARG A 141 -5.98 -2.22 -20.71
CA ARG A 141 -5.76 -0.77 -20.76
C ARG A 141 -7.04 -0.01 -21.13
N GLN A 142 -7.84 -0.54 -22.05
CA GLN A 142 -9.11 0.05 -22.44
C GLN A 142 -10.13 0.02 -21.31
N ILE A 143 -10.27 -1.11 -20.61
CA ILE A 143 -11.15 -1.26 -19.45
C ILE A 143 -10.71 -0.28 -18.34
N LEU A 144 -9.41 -0.20 -18.07
CA LEU A 144 -8.86 0.73 -17.08
C LEU A 144 -9.16 2.20 -17.44
N LYS A 145 -9.04 2.57 -18.73
CA LYS A 145 -9.40 3.91 -19.21
C LYS A 145 -10.89 4.20 -18.99
N GLN A 146 -11.77 3.23 -19.21
CA GLN A 146 -13.20 3.38 -18.94
C GLN A 146 -13.47 3.57 -17.44
N SER A 147 -12.80 2.79 -16.58
CA SER A 147 -12.87 2.96 -15.12
C SER A 147 -12.46 4.38 -14.69
N PHE A 148 -11.38 4.93 -15.24
CA PHE A 148 -10.97 6.32 -14.97
C PHE A 148 -11.96 7.37 -15.48
N ASN A 149 -12.59 7.14 -16.64
CA ASN A 149 -13.62 8.05 -17.14
C ASN A 149 -14.83 8.10 -16.20
N ILE A 150 -15.25 6.96 -15.64
CA ILE A 150 -16.33 6.90 -14.64
C ILE A 150 -15.94 7.70 -13.39
N ILE A 151 -14.71 7.53 -12.89
CA ILE A 151 -14.19 8.30 -11.75
C ILE A 151 -14.21 9.80 -12.02
N ARG A 152 -13.71 10.21 -13.19
CA ARG A 152 -13.60 11.62 -13.57
C ARG A 152 -14.96 12.28 -13.74
N SER A 153 -15.93 11.58 -14.33
CA SER A 153 -17.29 12.09 -14.53
C SER A 153 -18.06 12.27 -13.23
N ASN A 154 -17.75 11.47 -12.20
CA ASN A 154 -18.41 11.52 -10.89
C ASN A 154 -17.73 12.45 -9.86
N ARG A 155 -16.72 13.23 -10.28
CA ARG A 155 -16.07 14.26 -9.44
C ARG A 155 -16.68 15.67 -9.58
N LYS A 156 -17.70 15.85 -10.42
CA LYS A 156 -18.50 17.08 -10.49
C LYS A 156 -19.58 17.07 -9.44
#